data_AF-A0A428P2Y0-F1
#
_entry.id   AF-A0A428P2Y0-F1
#
_cell.length_a   1.000
_cell.length_b   1.000
_cell.length_c   1.000
_cell.angle_alpha   90.00
_cell.angle_beta   90.00
_cell.angle_gamma   90.00
#
_symmetry.space_group_name_H-M   'P 1'
#
loop_
_entity.id
_entity.type
_entity.pdbx_description
1 polymer ?
#
loop_
_entity_poly.entity_id
_entity_poly.type
_entity_poly.pdbx_seq_one_letter_code
_entity_poly.pdbx_strand_id
1 'polypeptide(L)'
;MDPNAGANWCSIRRRGSPVVLGSHLREPQPSNCFLVQMPLDILLIITNFLPLHEELIFTHTCVTVKKALTRPSNADRRLNWDEHLEYLTAVTSNRTDRWVCDDCDRTHPTYMEDTPRTPLAPDCYRSKFFRVRNPWTEGFKLPCHRHVQLALKYIRLGPQSTQEQAHLDGLLRPCHLTETIHDSPTPNRESIRLEQSHCPKVVHGRYLILYTCIYTQPEDYWGVSPILKACTHRSVSFYRREKELSVDNIEGFSLNLNMRSPLTERAWRAEKVDCSCPDCATNLEAHWNGSSVTMKVWRDLGAEGPPFSTDWRRQIGDHGSGSSRIPTERQWGSVRESYGRGEQLEEVIQGLL
;
A
#
# COMPACT_ATOMS: atom_id res chain seq x y z
N MET A 1 -22.75 -6.81 -38.34
CA MET A 1 -24.13 -6.38 -38.66
C MET A 1 -25.02 -7.34 -37.87
N ASP A 2 -25.58 -7.01 -36.71
CA ASP A 2 -26.32 -5.80 -36.32
C ASP A 2 -25.66 -4.91 -35.25
N PRO A 3 -25.87 -3.58 -35.32
CA PRO A 3 -25.55 -2.62 -34.27
C PRO A 3 -26.86 -2.05 -33.66
N ASN A 4 -27.20 -2.36 -32.41
CA ASN A 4 -28.07 -1.51 -31.56
C ASN A 4 -28.37 -2.18 -30.22
N ALA A 5 -27.77 -1.66 -29.15
CA ALA A 5 -28.37 -1.70 -27.81
C ALA A 5 -27.80 -0.52 -27.01
N GLY A 6 -28.54 0.59 -27.06
CA GLY A 6 -28.22 1.83 -26.38
C GLY A 6 -28.21 1.67 -24.85
N ALA A 7 -27.24 2.34 -24.22
CA ALA A 7 -27.17 2.49 -22.78
C ALA A 7 -28.31 3.39 -22.28
N ASN A 8 -29.37 2.77 -21.78
CA ASN A 8 -30.46 3.47 -21.10
C ASN A 8 -30.07 3.75 -19.65
N TRP A 9 -29.86 5.02 -19.32
CA TRP A 9 -29.72 5.49 -17.95
C TRP A 9 -31.07 5.40 -17.25
N CYS A 10 -31.23 4.41 -16.37
CA CYS A 10 -32.43 4.27 -15.54
C CYS A 10 -32.54 5.45 -14.55
N SER A 11 -33.51 6.31 -14.85
CA SER A 11 -34.09 7.30 -13.94
C SER A 11 -34.67 6.63 -12.70
N ILE A 12 -34.10 6.90 -11.52
CA ILE A 12 -34.74 6.60 -10.24
C ILE A 12 -35.87 7.61 -10.02
N ARG A 13 -37.10 7.21 -10.34
CA ARG A 13 -38.32 7.92 -9.94
C ARG A 13 -38.54 7.73 -8.43
N ARG A 14 -38.43 8.81 -7.65
CA ARG A 14 -39.01 8.89 -6.30
C ARG A 14 -40.51 9.19 -6.43
N ARG A 15 -41.37 8.44 -5.74
CA ARG A 15 -42.79 8.79 -5.50
C ARG A 15 -43.16 8.52 -4.04
N GLY A 16 -43.73 9.55 -3.40
CA GLY A 16 -44.59 9.57 -2.19
C GLY A 16 -43.91 9.21 -0.87
N SER A 17 -44.01 9.95 0.24
CA SER A 17 -44.91 11.05 0.63
C SER A 17 -44.28 11.87 1.77
N PRO A 18 -44.72 13.13 1.99
CA PRO A 18 -44.10 14.05 2.94
C PRO A 18 -44.60 13.79 4.37
N VAL A 19 -43.67 13.58 5.30
CA VAL A 19 -43.95 13.76 6.73
C VAL A 19 -43.75 15.23 7.03
N VAL A 20 -44.85 15.95 7.23
CA VAL A 20 -44.85 17.31 7.76
C VAL A 20 -44.53 17.21 9.26
N LEU A 21 -43.29 17.53 9.61
CA LEU A 21 -42.86 17.76 11.00
C LEU A 21 -42.55 19.26 11.12
N GLY A 22 -43.16 19.88 12.13
CA GLY A 22 -43.27 21.32 12.32
C GLY A 22 -41.98 22.09 12.12
N SER A 23 -42.06 23.10 11.26
CA SER A 23 -41.06 24.12 11.05
C SER A 23 -41.00 25.06 12.25
N HIS A 24 -40.21 24.71 13.26
CA HIS A 24 -39.46 25.72 13.99
C HIS A 24 -38.31 26.15 13.07
N LEU A 25 -38.48 27.30 12.40
CA LEU A 25 -37.40 28.01 11.74
C LEU A 25 -36.37 28.38 12.81
N ARG A 26 -35.43 27.47 13.07
CA ARG A 26 -34.18 27.79 13.73
C ARG A 26 -33.47 28.74 12.78
N GLU A 27 -33.29 29.99 13.20
CA GLU A 27 -32.39 30.90 12.51
C GLU A 27 -31.05 30.18 12.30
N PRO A 28 -30.51 30.16 11.06
CA PRO A 28 -29.22 29.55 10.82
C PRO A 28 -28.19 30.32 11.64
N GLN A 29 -27.62 29.66 12.66
CA GLN A 29 -26.51 30.25 13.39
C GLN A 29 -25.43 30.65 12.38
N PRO A 30 -24.88 31.87 12.47
CA PRO A 30 -23.84 32.31 11.57
C PRO A 30 -22.66 31.37 11.73
N SER A 31 -22.35 30.62 10.67
CA SER A 31 -21.13 29.84 10.62
C SER A 31 -19.97 30.83 10.69
N ASN A 32 -19.17 30.79 11.75
CA ASN A 32 -17.91 31.55 11.90
C ASN A 32 -16.82 31.12 10.89
N CYS A 33 -17.20 30.46 9.80
CA CYS A 33 -16.30 30.00 8.76
C CYS A 33 -16.05 31.14 7.78
N PHE A 34 -14.87 31.75 7.84
CA PHE A 34 -14.44 32.82 6.94
C PHE A 34 -14.62 32.48 5.46
N LEU A 35 -14.34 31.23 5.05
CA LEU A 35 -14.50 30.78 3.66
C LEU A 35 -15.95 30.87 3.16
N VAL A 36 -16.93 30.62 4.03
CA VAL A 36 -18.36 30.70 3.66
C VAL A 36 -18.86 32.14 3.65
N GLN A 37 -18.19 33.04 4.37
CA GLN A 37 -18.49 34.47 4.43
C GLN A 37 -17.78 35.27 3.33
N MET A 38 -16.82 34.68 2.61
CA MET A 38 -16.14 35.35 1.50
C MET A 38 -17.12 35.69 0.37
N PRO A 39 -16.92 36.83 -0.32
CA PRO A 39 -17.64 37.11 -1.55
C PRO A 39 -17.48 35.98 -2.56
N LEU A 40 -18.57 35.61 -3.23
CA LEU A 40 -18.62 34.50 -4.19
C LEU A 40 -17.52 34.62 -5.26
N ASP A 41 -17.25 35.83 -5.74
CA ASP A 41 -16.24 36.09 -6.77
C ASP A 41 -14.82 35.70 -6.31
N ILE A 42 -14.49 35.93 -5.04
CA ILE A 42 -13.19 35.54 -4.49
C ILE A 42 -13.09 34.03 -4.34
N LEU A 43 -14.17 33.37 -3.88
CA LEU A 43 -14.24 31.92 -3.78
C LEU A 43 -14.00 31.27 -5.16
N LEU A 44 -14.60 31.84 -6.21
CA LEU A 44 -14.45 31.37 -7.59
C LEU A 44 -13.04 31.58 -8.13
N ILE A 45 -12.40 32.71 -7.80
CA ILE A 45 -11.00 32.96 -8.14
C ILE A 45 -10.11 31.90 -7.51
N ILE A 46 -10.29 31.61 -6.22
CA ILE A 46 -9.53 30.57 -5.52
C ILE A 46 -9.72 29.21 -6.21
N THR A 47 -10.96 28.83 -6.52
CA THR A 47 -11.22 27.53 -7.16
C THR A 47 -10.70 27.40 -8.58
N ASN A 48 -10.52 28.51 -9.31
CA ASN A 48 -9.90 28.49 -10.64
C ASN A 48 -8.42 28.08 -10.60
N PHE A 49 -7.76 28.16 -9.43
CA PHE A 49 -6.39 27.67 -9.24
C PHE A 49 -6.32 26.22 -8.77
N LEU A 50 -7.46 25.59 -8.45
CA LEU A 50 -7.52 24.21 -8.01
C LEU A 50 -7.62 23.26 -9.21
N PRO A 51 -6.88 22.14 -9.22
CA PRO A 51 -7.18 21.00 -10.07
C PRO A 51 -8.63 20.54 -9.92
N LEU A 52 -9.18 19.89 -10.94
CA LEU A 52 -10.60 19.52 -10.95
C LEU A 52 -10.97 18.60 -9.77
N HIS A 53 -10.10 17.67 -9.38
CA HIS A 53 -10.37 16.78 -8.25
C HIS A 53 -10.45 17.54 -6.92
N GLU A 54 -9.58 18.53 -6.69
CA GLU A 54 -9.59 19.37 -5.50
C GLU A 54 -10.84 20.26 -5.45
N GLU A 55 -11.26 20.81 -6.59
CA GLU A 55 -12.52 21.55 -6.73
C GLU A 55 -13.71 20.66 -6.30
N LEU A 56 -13.75 19.41 -6.80
CA LEU A 56 -14.80 18.45 -6.43
C LEU A 56 -14.75 18.06 -4.96
N ILE A 57 -13.56 17.82 -4.39
CA ILE A 57 -13.40 17.59 -2.94
C ILE A 57 -13.94 18.79 -2.15
N PHE A 58 -13.62 20.00 -2.60
CA PHE A 58 -14.06 21.22 -1.94
C PHE A 58 -15.58 21.35 -1.95
N THR A 59 -16.27 20.89 -3.00
CA THR A 59 -17.74 20.84 -3.03
C THR A 59 -18.36 19.92 -1.97
N HIS A 60 -17.61 19.00 -1.36
CA HIS A 60 -18.08 18.14 -0.27
C HIS A 60 -17.95 18.77 1.12
N THR A 61 -17.32 19.94 1.24
CA THR A 61 -17.10 20.59 2.54
C THR A 61 -18.37 21.23 3.12
N CYS A 62 -19.16 21.94 2.30
CA CYS A 62 -20.43 22.51 2.74
C CYS A 62 -21.41 22.77 1.58
N VAL A 63 -22.70 22.93 1.92
CA VAL A 63 -23.77 23.17 0.95
C VAL A 63 -23.58 24.49 0.19
N THR A 64 -23.04 25.53 0.84
CA THR A 64 -22.80 26.84 0.20
C THR A 64 -21.74 26.74 -0.89
N VAL A 65 -20.58 26.15 -0.56
CA VAL A 65 -19.49 25.91 -1.53
C VAL A 65 -19.99 25.01 -2.65
N LYS A 66 -20.73 23.94 -2.33
CA LYS A 66 -21.35 23.09 -3.35
C LYS A 66 -22.23 23.89 -4.31
N LYS A 67 -23.15 24.72 -3.81
CA LYS A 67 -24.03 25.53 -4.66
C LYS A 67 -23.26 26.56 -5.49
N ALA A 68 -22.21 27.16 -4.92
CA ALA A 68 -21.36 28.13 -5.60
C ALA A 68 -20.59 27.52 -6.79
N LEU A 69 -20.08 26.30 -6.60
CA LEU A 69 -19.15 25.65 -7.53
C LEU A 69 -19.81 24.63 -8.48
N THR A 70 -21.04 24.19 -8.21
CA THR A 70 -21.81 23.34 -9.14
C THR A 70 -22.32 24.20 -10.30
N ARG A 71 -21.41 24.61 -11.20
CA ARG A 71 -21.71 25.36 -12.42
C ARG A 71 -21.94 24.41 -13.60
N PRO A 72 -22.87 24.75 -14.52
CA PRO A 72 -23.08 23.97 -15.75
C PRO A 72 -21.81 23.81 -16.60
N SER A 73 -20.88 24.78 -16.56
CA SER A 73 -19.65 24.76 -17.36
C SER A 73 -18.67 23.66 -16.98
N ASN A 74 -18.79 23.07 -15.78
CA ASN A 74 -17.93 21.96 -15.34
C ASN A 74 -18.44 20.59 -15.79
N ALA A 75 -19.63 20.50 -16.42
CA ALA A 75 -20.22 19.23 -16.84
C ALA A 75 -19.37 18.47 -17.88
N ASP A 76 -18.57 19.20 -18.67
CA ASP A 76 -17.71 18.62 -19.70
C ASP A 76 -16.31 18.26 -19.20
N ARG A 77 -15.91 18.77 -18.03
CA ARG A 77 -14.60 18.47 -17.43
C ARG A 77 -14.65 17.07 -16.82
N ARG A 78 -13.87 16.14 -17.36
CA ARG A 78 -13.70 14.79 -16.81
C ARG A 78 -12.40 14.72 -16.05
N LEU A 79 -12.43 14.11 -14.87
CA LEU A 79 -11.22 13.74 -14.15
C LEU A 79 -10.44 12.76 -15.02
N ASN A 80 -9.13 13.02 -15.15
CA ASN A 80 -8.25 11.94 -15.59
C ASN A 80 -8.20 10.85 -14.52
N TRP A 81 -7.52 9.76 -14.83
CA TRP A 81 -7.53 8.58 -13.97
C TRP A 81 -6.82 8.81 -12.60
N ASP A 82 -5.68 9.51 -12.58
CA ASP A 82 -4.98 9.83 -11.33
C ASP A 82 -5.82 10.79 -10.46
N GLU A 83 -6.36 11.85 -11.07
CA GLU A 83 -7.27 12.80 -10.42
C GLU A 83 -8.52 12.12 -9.86
N HIS A 84 -9.06 11.12 -10.57
CA HIS A 84 -10.22 10.37 -10.11
C HIS A 84 -9.93 9.62 -8.80
N LEU A 85 -8.74 9.06 -8.68
CA LEU A 85 -8.36 8.29 -7.50
C LEU A 85 -7.97 9.18 -6.33
N GLU A 86 -7.30 10.30 -6.58
CA GLU A 86 -7.09 11.34 -5.57
C GLU A 86 -8.42 11.83 -5.01
N TYR A 87 -9.39 12.11 -5.89
CA TYR A 87 -10.76 12.42 -5.50
C TYR A 87 -11.37 11.30 -4.63
N LEU A 88 -11.33 10.03 -5.06
CA LEU A 88 -11.89 8.91 -4.30
C LEU A 88 -11.22 8.72 -2.93
N THR A 89 -9.90 8.88 -2.86
CA THR A 89 -9.15 8.78 -1.60
C THR A 89 -9.55 9.89 -0.66
N ALA A 90 -9.63 11.13 -1.14
CA ALA A 90 -10.02 12.27 -0.31
C ALA A 90 -11.45 12.12 0.23
N VAL A 91 -12.43 11.76 -0.62
CA VAL A 91 -13.83 11.63 -0.17
C VAL A 91 -14.07 10.41 0.73
N THR A 92 -13.19 9.42 0.72
CA THR A 92 -13.25 8.26 1.62
C THR A 92 -12.30 8.35 2.80
N SER A 93 -11.47 9.39 2.90
CA SER A 93 -10.47 9.54 3.96
C SER A 93 -11.09 9.42 5.35
N ASN A 94 -12.24 10.05 5.58
CA ASN A 94 -12.93 10.04 6.87
C ASN A 94 -13.95 8.88 7.01
N ARG A 95 -13.77 7.80 6.24
CA ARG A 95 -14.66 6.63 6.22
C ARG A 95 -13.85 5.36 6.41
N THR A 96 -14.06 4.70 7.55
CA THR A 96 -13.48 3.38 7.88
C THR A 96 -14.23 2.23 7.23
N ASP A 97 -15.50 2.45 6.85
CA ASP A 97 -16.36 1.47 6.17
C ASP A 97 -16.03 1.31 4.67
N ARG A 98 -15.06 2.08 4.15
CA ARG A 98 -14.68 2.07 2.74
C ARG A 98 -13.18 2.27 2.49
N TRP A 99 -12.70 1.69 1.40
CA TRP A 99 -11.35 1.87 0.88
C TRP A 99 -11.36 2.04 -0.65
N VAL A 100 -10.29 2.60 -1.20
CA VAL A 100 -10.14 2.83 -2.65
C VAL A 100 -9.34 1.70 -3.28
N CYS A 101 -9.89 1.06 -4.30
CA CYS A 101 -9.25 -0.04 -5.00
C CYS A 101 -8.30 0.42 -6.11
N ASP A 102 -7.08 -0.10 -6.08
CA ASP A 102 -6.05 0.06 -7.10
C ASP A 102 -6.39 -0.63 -8.43
N ASP A 103 -7.23 -1.66 -8.41
CA ASP A 103 -7.52 -2.45 -9.62
C ASP A 103 -8.64 -1.88 -10.49
N CYS A 104 -9.72 -1.38 -9.88
CA CYS A 104 -10.92 -0.94 -10.62
C CYS A 104 -11.34 0.51 -10.41
N ASP A 105 -10.57 1.28 -9.65
CA ASP A 105 -10.80 2.71 -9.45
C ASP A 105 -12.14 3.01 -8.81
N ARG A 106 -12.52 2.23 -7.81
CA ARG A 106 -13.78 2.35 -7.08
C ARG A 106 -13.57 2.22 -5.59
N THR A 107 -14.55 2.72 -4.84
CA THR A 107 -14.62 2.48 -3.40
C THR A 107 -15.28 1.15 -3.14
N HIS A 108 -14.69 0.32 -2.28
CA HIS A 108 -15.27 -0.93 -1.83
C HIS A 108 -15.63 -0.85 -0.35
N PRO A 109 -16.61 -1.63 0.12
CA PRO A 109 -16.85 -1.78 1.54
C PRO A 109 -15.66 -2.44 2.23
N THR A 110 -15.47 -2.11 3.50
CA THR A 110 -14.53 -2.80 4.38
C THR A 110 -15.14 -4.11 4.86
N TYR A 111 -14.41 -5.21 4.67
CA TYR A 111 -14.75 -6.51 5.24
C TYR A 111 -13.82 -6.75 6.42
N MET A 112 -14.37 -7.09 7.59
CA MET A 112 -13.58 -7.15 8.83
C MET A 112 -12.76 -8.45 8.93
N GLU A 113 -13.10 -9.43 8.11
CA GLU A 113 -12.40 -10.70 7.96
C GLU A 113 -11.19 -10.60 7.03
N ASP A 114 -11.08 -9.49 6.28
CA ASP A 114 -10.03 -9.25 5.29
C ASP A 114 -8.76 -8.70 5.94
N THR A 115 -7.87 -9.62 6.32
CA THR A 115 -6.59 -9.29 6.94
C THR A 115 -5.44 -9.78 6.07
N PRO A 116 -4.19 -9.32 6.28
CA PRO A 116 -3.02 -9.90 5.60
C PRO A 116 -2.91 -11.42 5.75
N ARG A 117 -3.38 -11.98 6.88
CA ARG A 117 -3.38 -13.43 7.14
C ARG A 117 -4.50 -14.16 6.40
N THR A 118 -5.66 -13.52 6.27
CA THR A 118 -6.87 -14.06 5.63
C THR A 118 -7.34 -13.12 4.53
N PRO A 119 -6.53 -12.90 3.47
CA PRO A 119 -6.86 -11.89 2.48
C PRO A 119 -8.04 -12.36 1.64
N LEU A 120 -9.09 -11.56 1.62
CA LEU A 120 -10.24 -11.76 0.76
C LEU A 120 -9.96 -11.19 -0.63
N ALA A 121 -10.49 -11.87 -1.65
CA ALA A 121 -10.53 -11.31 -2.98
C ALA A 121 -11.65 -10.26 -3.01
N PRO A 122 -11.38 -9.00 -3.37
CA PRO A 122 -12.44 -8.01 -3.49
C PRO A 122 -13.36 -8.38 -4.65
N ASP A 123 -14.65 -8.05 -4.51
CA ASP A 123 -15.67 -8.17 -5.57
C ASP A 123 -15.42 -7.12 -6.67
N CYS A 124 -14.34 -7.31 -7.42
CA CYS A 124 -13.85 -6.40 -8.44
C CYS A 124 -14.23 -6.95 -9.83
N TYR A 125 -15.28 -6.39 -10.43
CA TYR A 125 -15.76 -6.82 -11.76
C TYR A 125 -14.78 -6.49 -12.90
N ARG A 126 -13.80 -5.62 -12.66
CA ARG A 126 -12.76 -5.25 -13.62
C ARG A 126 -11.39 -5.60 -13.05
N SER A 127 -11.00 -6.87 -13.13
CA SER A 127 -9.58 -7.22 -13.09
C SER A 127 -8.95 -6.64 -14.34
N LYS A 128 -8.57 -5.36 -14.30
CA LYS A 128 -7.73 -4.76 -15.33
C LYS A 128 -6.40 -5.52 -15.31
N PHE A 129 -5.76 -5.57 -16.47
CA PHE A 129 -4.55 -6.31 -16.87
C PHE A 129 -3.34 -6.29 -15.92
N PHE A 130 -3.40 -5.52 -14.84
CA PHE A 130 -2.47 -5.56 -13.72
C PHE A 130 -2.80 -6.75 -12.82
N ARG A 131 -2.66 -7.97 -13.35
CA ARG A 131 -2.14 -9.04 -12.49
C ARG A 131 -0.71 -8.62 -12.18
N VAL A 132 -0.53 -7.65 -11.27
CA VAL A 132 0.67 -7.61 -10.45
C VAL A 132 0.64 -8.96 -9.77
N ARG A 133 1.25 -9.97 -10.42
CA ARG A 133 1.60 -11.22 -9.77
C ARG A 133 2.34 -10.72 -8.57
N ASN A 134 1.72 -10.84 -7.39
CA ASN A 134 2.44 -10.75 -6.14
C ASN A 134 3.72 -11.55 -6.38
N PRO A 135 4.91 -10.92 -6.48
CA PRO A 135 6.11 -11.60 -6.98
C PRO A 135 6.53 -12.81 -6.12
N TRP A 136 5.84 -12.93 -4.98
CA TRP A 136 5.96 -13.86 -3.88
C TRP A 136 4.83 -14.87 -4.05
N THR A 137 5.03 -15.80 -4.97
CA THR A 137 4.05 -16.84 -5.33
C THR A 137 4.06 -18.03 -4.39
N GLU A 138 4.93 -18.06 -3.37
CA GLU A 138 5.05 -19.17 -2.43
C GLU A 138 5.05 -18.64 -0.99
N GLY A 139 4.14 -19.16 -0.17
CA GLY A 139 3.96 -18.81 1.24
C GLY A 139 3.07 -17.60 1.49
N PHE A 140 3.67 -16.41 1.62
CA PHE A 140 2.99 -15.21 2.14
C PHE A 140 2.52 -14.19 1.10
N LYS A 141 1.26 -13.76 1.24
CA LYS A 141 0.76 -12.57 0.56
C LYS A 141 1.15 -11.33 1.37
N LEU A 142 1.91 -10.41 0.76
CA LEU A 142 2.17 -9.10 1.36
C LEU A 142 0.83 -8.39 1.64
N PRO A 143 0.76 -7.50 2.64
CA PRO A 143 -0.39 -6.64 2.81
C PRO A 143 -0.75 -5.95 1.49
N CYS A 144 -2.00 -6.04 1.07
CA CYS A 144 -2.51 -5.29 -0.08
C CYS A 144 -2.69 -3.81 0.27
N HIS A 145 -2.80 -2.93 -0.72
CA HIS A 145 -2.92 -1.49 -0.50
C HIS A 145 -4.09 -1.13 0.43
N ARG A 146 -5.21 -1.86 0.31
CA ARG A 146 -6.37 -1.69 1.17
C ARG A 146 -6.10 -1.95 2.66
N HIS A 147 -5.24 -2.93 2.99
CA HIS A 147 -4.85 -3.21 4.38
C HIS A 147 -4.06 -2.03 4.94
N VAL A 148 -3.16 -1.45 4.13
CA VAL A 148 -2.40 -0.23 4.48
C VAL A 148 -3.34 0.95 4.69
N GLN A 149 -4.24 1.22 3.74
CA GLN A 149 -5.24 2.29 3.87
C GLN A 149 -6.07 2.16 5.15
N LEU A 150 -6.61 0.97 5.42
CA LEU A 150 -7.50 0.75 6.55
C LEU A 150 -6.75 0.87 7.89
N ALA A 151 -5.55 0.31 8.00
CA ALA A 151 -4.75 0.43 9.22
C ALA A 151 -4.45 1.91 9.54
N LEU A 152 -4.02 2.68 8.53
CA LEU A 152 -3.71 4.10 8.69
C LEU A 152 -4.95 4.93 9.02
N LYS A 153 -6.10 4.64 8.38
CA LYS A 153 -7.38 5.28 8.69
C LYS A 153 -7.82 5.00 10.13
N TYR A 154 -7.79 3.75 10.57
CA TYR A 154 -8.19 3.40 11.94
C TYR A 154 -7.31 4.10 12.98
N ILE A 155 -6.00 4.15 12.75
CA ILE A 155 -5.08 4.85 13.66
C ILE A 155 -5.35 6.35 13.69
N ARG A 156 -5.60 6.99 12.54
CA ARG A 156 -5.86 8.43 12.47
C ARG A 156 -7.22 8.82 13.05
N LEU A 157 -8.27 8.07 12.73
CA LEU A 157 -9.66 8.39 13.09
C LEU A 157 -10.07 7.85 14.46
N GLY A 158 -9.36 6.85 14.97
CA GLY A 158 -9.79 6.05 16.11
C GLY A 158 -10.85 5.03 15.69
N PRO A 159 -10.73 3.73 16.06
CA PRO A 159 -11.79 2.75 15.86
C PRO A 159 -13.07 3.19 16.59
N GLN A 160 -14.19 3.14 15.88
CA GLN A 160 -15.52 3.55 16.38
C GLN A 160 -16.30 2.40 17.01
N SER A 161 -15.79 1.17 16.91
CA SER A 161 -16.39 -0.03 17.50
C SER A 161 -15.34 -1.06 17.90
N THR A 162 -15.75 -2.02 18.73
CA THR A 162 -14.91 -3.18 19.10
C THR A 162 -14.54 -4.04 17.89
N GLN A 163 -15.41 -4.11 16.88
CA GLN A 163 -15.13 -4.83 15.65
C GLN A 163 -14.04 -4.15 14.81
N GLU A 164 -14.08 -2.82 14.72
CA GLU A 164 -13.03 -2.05 14.05
C GLU A 164 -11.69 -2.13 14.79
N GLN A 165 -11.71 -2.13 16.13
CA GLN A 165 -10.49 -2.34 16.93
C GLN A 165 -9.91 -3.74 16.67
N ALA A 166 -10.74 -4.78 16.74
CA ALA A 166 -10.29 -6.15 16.46
C ALA A 166 -9.77 -6.31 15.02
N HIS A 167 -10.36 -5.59 14.07
CA HIS A 167 -9.87 -5.56 12.69
C HIS A 167 -8.51 -4.87 12.59
N LEU A 168 -8.32 -3.70 13.20
CA LEU A 168 -7.03 -3.04 13.27
C LEU A 168 -5.96 -3.94 13.91
N ASP A 169 -6.29 -4.60 15.02
CA ASP A 169 -5.40 -5.56 15.66
C ASP A 169 -5.02 -6.69 14.70
N GLY A 170 -5.96 -7.16 13.88
CA GLY A 170 -5.72 -8.15 12.83
C GLY A 170 -4.84 -7.63 11.67
N LEU A 171 -4.99 -6.36 11.27
CA LEU A 171 -4.18 -5.71 10.23
C LEU A 171 -2.73 -5.49 10.68
N LEU A 172 -2.50 -5.32 11.99
CA LEU A 172 -1.18 -5.11 12.59
C LEU A 172 -0.61 -6.36 13.26
N ARG A 173 -1.33 -7.48 13.24
CA ARG A 173 -0.88 -8.72 13.90
C ARG A 173 0.33 -9.32 13.18
N PRO A 174 1.43 -9.61 13.90
CA PRO A 174 2.51 -10.41 13.34
C PRO A 174 2.02 -11.77 12.85
N CYS A 175 2.49 -12.17 11.68
CA CYS A 175 2.16 -13.46 11.08
C CYS A 175 3.43 -14.30 10.94
N HIS A 176 3.32 -15.60 11.23
CA HIS A 176 4.41 -16.56 11.14
C HIS A 176 3.96 -17.77 10.32
N LEU A 177 4.83 -18.27 9.46
CA LEU A 177 4.62 -19.45 8.64
C LEU A 177 5.87 -20.31 8.70
N THR A 178 5.67 -21.61 8.81
CA THR A 178 6.72 -22.60 8.65
C THR A 178 6.28 -23.56 7.58
N GLU A 179 7.04 -23.59 6.49
CA GLU A 179 6.82 -24.49 5.37
C GLU A 179 7.97 -25.47 5.28
N THR A 180 7.62 -26.72 4.98
CA THR A 180 8.57 -27.77 4.67
C THR A 180 8.49 -28.01 3.17
N ILE A 181 9.52 -27.59 2.43
CA ILE A 181 9.56 -27.69 0.98
C ILE A 181 10.23 -29.01 0.60
N HIS A 182 9.50 -29.82 -0.17
CA HIS A 182 10.00 -31.08 -0.72
C HIS A 182 10.41 -30.86 -2.18
N ASP A 183 11.72 -30.91 -2.43
CA ASP A 183 12.33 -30.61 -3.74
C ASP A 183 12.14 -31.73 -4.79
N SER A 184 11.54 -32.87 -4.41
CA SER A 184 11.27 -34.00 -5.31
C SER A 184 10.25 -34.95 -4.70
N PRO A 185 9.43 -35.65 -5.51
CA PRO A 185 8.55 -36.73 -5.04
C PRO A 185 9.31 -37.98 -4.55
N THR A 186 10.64 -38.03 -4.68
CA THR A 186 11.43 -39.15 -4.16
C THR A 186 11.51 -39.10 -2.62
N PRO A 187 11.09 -40.16 -1.90
CA PRO A 187 10.91 -40.17 -0.44
C PRO A 187 12.19 -40.02 0.38
N ASN A 188 13.37 -40.06 -0.24
CA ASN A 188 14.67 -40.05 0.46
C ASN A 188 15.43 -38.72 0.37
N ARG A 189 14.84 -37.65 -0.19
CA ARG A 189 15.48 -36.32 -0.13
C ARG A 189 15.02 -35.59 1.12
N GLU A 190 16.00 -35.17 1.92
CA GLU A 190 15.79 -34.32 3.08
C GLU A 190 15.03 -33.04 2.67
N SER A 191 14.14 -32.58 3.54
CA SER A 191 13.30 -31.43 3.27
C SER A 191 13.97 -30.12 3.64
N ILE A 192 13.66 -29.08 2.87
CA ILE A 192 14.03 -27.71 3.21
C ILE A 192 13.03 -27.18 4.22
N ARG A 193 13.51 -26.49 5.25
CA ARG A 193 12.63 -25.77 6.18
C ARG A 193 12.72 -24.28 5.91
N LEU A 194 11.57 -23.68 5.59
CA LEU A 194 11.39 -22.25 5.37
C LEU A 194 10.54 -21.68 6.51
N GLU A 195 11.12 -20.83 7.33
CA GLU A 195 10.39 -20.05 8.33
C GLU A 195 10.29 -18.61 7.88
N GLN A 196 9.09 -18.05 7.94
CA GLN A 196 8.83 -16.69 7.50
C GLN A 196 8.04 -15.96 8.57
N SER A 197 8.35 -14.69 8.78
CA SER A 197 7.56 -13.80 9.64
C SER A 197 7.32 -12.44 9.00
N HIS A 198 6.13 -11.90 9.23
CA HIS A 198 5.73 -10.56 8.82
C HIS A 198 5.25 -9.80 10.04
N CYS A 199 5.97 -8.75 10.41
CA CYS A 199 5.65 -7.90 11.55
C CYS A 199 5.29 -6.51 11.01
N PRO A 200 4.01 -6.23 10.76
CA PRO A 200 3.56 -4.90 10.36
C PRO A 200 3.50 -3.96 11.57
N LYS A 201 3.70 -2.66 11.31
CA LYS A 201 3.62 -1.61 12.31
C LYS A 201 3.30 -0.27 11.66
N VAL A 202 2.70 0.65 12.40
CA VAL A 202 2.58 2.05 11.96
C VAL A 202 3.46 2.94 12.81
N VAL A 203 4.32 3.71 12.17
CA VAL A 203 5.24 4.64 12.82
C VAL A 203 5.11 6.00 12.16
N HIS A 204 4.76 7.04 12.93
CA HIS A 204 4.55 8.41 12.45
C HIS A 204 3.63 8.49 11.21
N GLY A 205 2.52 7.75 11.22
CA GLY A 205 1.56 7.74 10.11
C GLY A 205 2.03 7.00 8.85
N ARG A 206 3.11 6.21 8.93
CA ARG A 206 3.61 5.37 7.84
C ARG A 206 3.49 3.90 8.19
N TYR A 207 3.04 3.08 7.25
CA TYR A 207 2.90 1.63 7.43
C TYR A 207 4.21 0.94 7.07
N LEU A 208 4.89 0.42 8.07
CA LEU A 208 6.16 -0.27 7.96
C LEU A 208 5.96 -1.78 8.13
N ILE A 209 6.80 -2.58 7.49
CA ILE A 209 6.84 -4.02 7.69
C ILE A 209 8.28 -4.49 7.91
N LEU A 210 8.46 -5.39 8.87
CA LEU A 210 9.64 -6.25 8.95
C LEU A 210 9.25 -7.64 8.44
N TYR A 211 9.87 -8.07 7.36
CA TYR A 211 9.80 -9.43 6.86
C TYR A 211 11.08 -10.17 7.23
N THR A 212 10.96 -11.29 7.94
CA THR A 212 12.08 -12.20 8.20
C THR A 212 11.85 -13.51 7.48
N CYS A 213 12.90 -14.07 6.93
CA CYS A 213 12.90 -15.36 6.25
C CYS A 213 14.14 -16.13 6.71
N ILE A 214 13.94 -17.31 7.28
CA ILE A 214 14.98 -18.26 7.66
C ILE A 214 14.81 -19.48 6.78
N TYR A 215 15.81 -19.72 5.96
CA TYR A 215 15.84 -20.83 5.04
C TYR A 215 16.94 -21.79 5.50
N THR A 216 16.52 -22.95 6.00
CA THR A 216 17.41 -23.98 6.56
C THR A 216 17.51 -25.15 5.59
N GLN A 217 18.73 -25.45 5.17
CA GLN A 217 19.03 -26.58 4.31
C GLN A 217 19.71 -27.70 5.10
N PRO A 218 19.41 -28.96 4.78
CA PRO A 218 20.20 -30.09 5.22
C PRO A 218 21.64 -30.05 4.70
N GLU A 219 22.59 -30.62 5.45
CA GLU A 219 24.02 -30.64 5.07
C GLU A 219 24.29 -31.39 3.76
N ASP A 220 23.42 -32.30 3.33
CA ASP A 220 23.63 -33.08 2.10
C ASP A 220 22.72 -32.61 0.93
N TYR A 221 22.08 -31.46 1.06
CA TYR A 221 21.15 -30.97 0.04
C TYR A 221 21.86 -30.39 -1.21
N TRP A 222 21.69 -31.04 -2.37
CA TRP A 222 22.29 -30.64 -3.66
C TRP A 222 21.30 -29.96 -4.63
N GLY A 223 20.15 -29.49 -4.15
CA GLY A 223 19.14 -28.88 -5.02
C GLY A 223 19.39 -27.40 -5.31
N VAL A 224 18.36 -26.72 -5.82
CA VAL A 224 18.47 -25.33 -6.30
C VAL A 224 18.63 -24.38 -5.12
N SER A 225 19.61 -23.49 -5.22
CA SER A 225 19.81 -22.39 -4.28
C SER A 225 18.56 -21.52 -4.16
N PRO A 226 18.15 -21.13 -2.93
CA PRO A 226 17.03 -20.23 -2.78
C PRO A 226 17.37 -18.87 -3.39
N ILE A 227 16.39 -18.30 -4.11
CA ILE A 227 16.39 -16.89 -4.48
C ILE A 227 15.38 -16.21 -3.57
N LEU A 228 15.89 -15.56 -2.52
CA LEU A 228 15.07 -14.84 -1.55
C LEU A 228 14.88 -13.42 -2.07
N LYS A 229 13.69 -13.11 -2.58
CA LYS A 229 13.40 -11.73 -2.99
C LYS A 229 13.45 -10.82 -1.77
N ALA A 230 13.85 -9.56 -1.94
CA ALA A 230 13.83 -8.53 -0.89
C ALA A 230 12.85 -7.40 -1.24
N CYS A 231 12.68 -7.08 -2.52
CA CYS A 231 11.61 -6.25 -3.07
C CYS A 231 11.41 -6.63 -4.55
N THR A 232 10.68 -5.84 -5.32
CA THR A 232 10.55 -6.03 -6.77
C THR A 232 11.82 -5.72 -7.55
N HIS A 233 12.78 -5.02 -6.92
CA HIS A 233 14.04 -4.58 -7.53
C HIS A 233 15.25 -5.44 -7.12
N ARG A 234 15.20 -6.06 -5.93
CA ARG A 234 16.35 -6.75 -5.31
C ARG A 234 15.99 -8.16 -4.83
N SER A 235 16.91 -9.09 -5.01
CA SER A 235 16.89 -10.43 -4.44
C SER A 235 18.25 -10.81 -3.86
N VAL A 236 18.23 -11.76 -2.93
CA VAL A 236 19.42 -12.41 -2.38
C VAL A 236 19.46 -13.84 -2.91
N SER A 237 20.55 -14.17 -3.58
CA SER A 237 20.85 -15.53 -4.05
C SER A 237 21.95 -16.11 -3.16
N PHE A 238 21.83 -17.40 -2.81
CA PHE A 238 22.84 -18.08 -2.00
C PHE A 238 23.60 -19.12 -2.82
N TYR A 239 24.91 -18.97 -2.99
CA TYR A 239 25.73 -19.94 -3.73
C TYR A 239 26.45 -20.89 -2.77
N ARG A 240 25.86 -22.07 -2.57
CA ARG A 240 26.34 -23.07 -1.59
C ARG A 240 27.80 -23.48 -1.79
N ARG A 241 28.23 -23.68 -3.04
CA ARG A 241 29.62 -24.09 -3.37
C ARG A 241 30.65 -23.06 -2.90
N GLU A 242 30.28 -21.79 -2.99
CA GLU A 242 31.13 -20.68 -2.59
C GLU A 242 30.90 -20.29 -1.12
N LYS A 243 29.82 -20.78 -0.49
CA LYS A 243 29.33 -20.34 0.84
C LYS A 243 29.12 -18.83 0.90
N GLU A 244 28.67 -18.27 -0.22
CA GLU A 244 28.58 -16.83 -0.43
C GLU A 244 27.14 -16.40 -0.69
N LEU A 245 26.79 -15.24 -0.14
CA LEU A 245 25.57 -14.52 -0.51
C LEU A 245 25.89 -13.57 -1.68
N SER A 246 24.93 -13.42 -2.60
CA SER A 246 24.93 -12.38 -3.63
C SER A 246 23.64 -11.58 -3.54
N VAL A 247 23.73 -10.28 -3.82
CA VAL A 247 22.55 -9.44 -4.01
C VAL A 247 22.44 -9.12 -5.48
N ASP A 248 21.33 -9.56 -6.07
CA ASP A 248 21.08 -9.39 -7.49
C ASP A 248 20.02 -8.30 -7.71
N ASN A 249 20.17 -7.59 -8.82
CA ASN A 249 19.09 -6.78 -9.38
C ASN A 249 18.18 -7.70 -10.18
N ILE A 250 16.87 -7.63 -9.96
CA ILE A 250 15.93 -8.42 -10.77
C ILE A 250 15.90 -7.80 -12.18
N GLU A 251 16.33 -8.56 -13.21
CA GLU A 251 16.47 -8.07 -14.60
C GLU A 251 15.18 -7.45 -15.15
N GLY A 252 15.32 -6.37 -15.94
CA GLY A 252 14.26 -5.44 -16.34
C GLY A 252 14.33 -4.09 -15.60
N PHE A 253 15.05 -4.06 -14.47
CA PHE A 253 15.33 -2.89 -13.64
C PHE A 253 16.74 -2.32 -13.81
N SER A 254 17.32 -2.47 -15.00
CA SER A 254 18.54 -1.77 -15.37
C SER A 254 18.21 -0.28 -15.50
N LEU A 255 18.60 0.50 -14.49
CA LEU A 255 18.87 1.91 -14.68
C LEU A 255 19.91 2.02 -15.79
N ASN A 256 19.57 2.80 -16.82
CA ASN A 256 20.48 3.30 -17.83
C ASN A 256 21.38 4.38 -17.16
N LEU A 257 22.06 3.99 -16.08
CA LEU A 257 23.08 4.80 -15.45
C LEU A 257 24.35 4.61 -16.29
N ASN A 258 24.51 5.48 -17.27
CA ASN A 258 25.82 5.78 -17.86
C ASN A 258 26.80 6.37 -16.81
N MET A 259 26.37 6.56 -15.57
CA MET A 259 27.26 6.44 -14.41
C MET A 259 27.37 4.96 -14.04
N ARG A 260 28.33 4.27 -14.66
CA ARG A 260 28.95 3.06 -14.07
C ARG A 260 29.43 3.43 -12.67
N SER A 261 28.56 3.28 -11.67
CA SER A 261 29.05 3.12 -10.31
C SER A 261 29.84 1.82 -10.32
N PRO A 262 31.09 1.79 -9.83
CA PRO A 262 31.85 0.54 -9.65
C PRO A 262 31.14 -0.48 -8.74
N LEU A 263 29.97 -0.14 -8.19
CA LEU A 263 29.14 -0.92 -7.27
C LEU A 263 28.08 -1.78 -7.97
N THR A 264 27.82 -1.63 -9.27
CA THR A 264 26.78 -2.43 -9.97
C THR A 264 27.25 -3.82 -10.43
N GLU A 265 28.53 -4.16 -10.25
CA GLU A 265 29.10 -5.42 -10.76
C GLU A 265 29.79 -6.27 -9.68
N ARG A 266 29.67 -5.89 -8.40
CA ARG A 266 30.11 -6.73 -7.30
C ARG A 266 28.88 -7.35 -6.64
N ALA A 267 28.60 -8.61 -6.98
CA ALA A 267 28.05 -9.52 -6.01
C ALA A 267 28.87 -9.32 -4.72
N TRP A 268 28.24 -8.78 -3.68
CA TRP A 268 28.90 -8.62 -2.39
C TRP A 268 29.03 -10.00 -1.76
N ARG A 269 30.10 -10.70 -2.12
CA ARG A 269 30.46 -12.01 -1.58
C ARG A 269 30.84 -11.82 -0.12
N ALA A 270 29.92 -12.16 0.78
CA ALA A 270 30.14 -12.07 2.21
C ALA A 270 29.24 -13.05 2.97
N GLU A 271 29.67 -13.45 4.16
CA GLU A 271 28.84 -14.18 5.13
C GLU A 271 27.63 -13.34 5.60
N LYS A 272 27.76 -12.02 5.51
CA LYS A 272 26.73 -11.04 5.86
C LYS A 272 26.63 -9.97 4.78
N VAL A 273 25.41 -9.68 4.39
CA VAL A 273 25.04 -8.60 3.48
C VAL A 273 24.16 -7.60 4.23
N ASP A 274 24.43 -6.31 4.05
CA ASP A 274 23.58 -5.22 4.51
C ASP A 274 23.48 -4.17 3.41
N CYS A 275 22.28 -3.90 2.90
CA CYS A 275 22.10 -2.93 1.82
C CYS A 275 20.72 -2.28 1.81
N SER A 276 20.61 -1.19 1.06
CA SER A 276 19.34 -0.48 0.81
C SER A 276 18.99 -0.54 -0.68
N CYS A 277 17.70 -0.67 -1.00
CA CYS A 277 17.25 -0.54 -2.38
C CYS A 277 17.29 0.94 -2.80
N PRO A 278 17.89 1.29 -3.95
CA PRO A 278 17.86 2.68 -4.45
C PRO A 278 16.48 3.08 -5.02
N ASP A 279 15.67 2.11 -5.45
CA ASP A 279 14.43 2.34 -6.19
C ASP A 279 13.17 2.33 -5.31
N CYS A 280 13.23 1.74 -4.11
CA CYS A 280 12.13 1.72 -3.16
C CYS A 280 12.61 1.83 -1.72
N ALA A 281 11.66 2.08 -0.82
CA ALA A 281 11.91 2.23 0.60
C ALA A 281 12.11 0.87 1.28
N THR A 282 13.23 0.20 0.97
CA THR A 282 13.55 -1.12 1.49
C THR A 282 14.99 -1.17 2.01
N ASN A 283 15.18 -1.60 3.25
CA ASN A 283 16.47 -2.05 3.77
C ASN A 283 16.48 -3.57 3.87
N LEU A 284 17.64 -4.16 3.65
CA LEU A 284 17.86 -5.61 3.61
C LEU A 284 19.10 -5.94 4.44
N GLU A 285 18.98 -6.97 5.27
CA GLU A 285 20.10 -7.65 5.91
C GLU A 285 19.97 -9.14 5.63
N ALA A 286 21.04 -9.80 5.23
CA ALA A 286 21.07 -11.25 5.08
C ALA A 286 22.34 -11.81 5.70
N HIS A 287 22.25 -12.97 6.33
CA HIS A 287 23.39 -13.66 6.90
C HIS A 287 23.32 -15.16 6.65
N TRP A 288 24.47 -15.77 6.43
CA TRP A 288 24.65 -17.21 6.37
C TRP A 288 25.40 -17.67 7.63
N ASN A 289 24.88 -18.66 8.35
CA ASN A 289 25.49 -19.16 9.58
C ASN A 289 26.10 -20.57 9.45
N GLY A 290 26.20 -21.10 8.22
CA GLY A 290 26.72 -22.45 7.95
C GLY A 290 25.64 -23.51 7.67
N SER A 291 24.41 -23.33 8.16
CA SER A 291 23.29 -24.27 7.92
C SER A 291 21.99 -23.58 7.48
N SER A 292 21.83 -22.29 7.76
CA SER A 292 20.68 -21.50 7.35
C SER A 292 21.05 -20.10 6.86
N VAL A 293 20.30 -19.65 5.86
CA VAL A 293 20.28 -18.26 5.40
C VAL A 293 19.16 -17.56 6.14
N THR A 294 19.46 -16.51 6.88
CA THR A 294 18.41 -15.60 7.40
C THR A 294 18.46 -14.31 6.64
N MET A 295 17.30 -13.82 6.27
CA MET A 295 17.10 -12.55 5.60
C MET A 295 16.08 -11.73 6.38
N LYS A 296 16.41 -10.48 6.66
CA LYS A 296 15.53 -9.47 7.26
C LYS A 296 15.34 -8.34 6.26
N VAL A 297 14.10 -7.95 6.04
CA VAL A 297 13.71 -6.93 5.09
C VAL A 297 12.80 -5.94 5.78
N TRP A 298 13.24 -4.70 5.90
CA TRP A 298 12.41 -3.60 6.40
C TRP A 298 11.86 -2.85 5.20
N ARG A 299 10.55 -2.67 5.12
CA ARG A 299 9.93 -1.85 4.08
C ARG A 299 9.02 -0.80 4.67
N ASP A 300 8.99 0.32 3.97
CA ASP A 300 8.05 1.40 4.19
C ASP A 300 7.05 1.42 3.03
N LEU A 301 5.80 1.05 3.32
CA LEU A 301 4.72 0.95 2.35
C LEU A 301 4.01 2.30 2.12
N GLY A 302 4.45 3.37 2.80
CA GLY A 302 3.92 4.71 2.62
C GLY A 302 3.02 5.20 3.74
N ALA A 303 2.59 6.45 3.59
CA ALA A 303 1.56 7.09 4.42
C ALA A 303 0.17 6.90 3.81
N GLU A 304 -0.86 7.45 4.46
CA GLU A 304 -2.22 7.45 3.93
C GLU A 304 -2.23 8.26 2.62
N GLY A 305 -2.78 7.67 1.56
CA GLY A 305 -2.74 8.29 0.25
C GLY A 305 -3.44 7.49 -0.83
N PRO A 306 -3.44 8.00 -2.06
CA PRO A 306 -4.00 7.29 -3.19
C PRO A 306 -3.20 6.02 -3.50
N PRO A 307 -3.82 5.00 -4.13
CA PRO A 307 -3.12 3.81 -4.59
C PRO A 307 -1.99 4.08 -5.59
N PHE A 308 -1.89 5.31 -6.11
CA PHE A 308 -0.81 5.73 -6.99
C PHE A 308 0.22 6.63 -6.33
N SER A 309 0.20 6.71 -5.00
CA SER A 309 1.31 7.27 -4.26
C SER A 309 2.62 6.61 -4.70
N THR A 310 3.64 7.44 -4.88
CA THR A 310 4.96 7.00 -5.35
C THR A 310 5.56 5.97 -4.41
N ASP A 311 5.35 6.11 -3.10
CA ASP A 311 5.76 5.15 -2.08
C ASP A 311 5.16 3.75 -2.35
N TRP A 312 3.84 3.66 -2.56
CA TRP A 312 3.18 2.37 -2.80
C TRP A 312 3.55 1.73 -4.14
N ARG A 313 3.50 2.49 -5.25
CA ARG A 313 3.78 1.96 -6.60
C ARG A 313 5.17 1.33 -6.71
N ARG A 314 6.16 1.94 -6.05
CA ARG A 314 7.54 1.44 -6.00
C ARG A 314 7.60 0.05 -5.37
N GLN A 315 6.76 -0.24 -4.38
CA GLN A 315 6.75 -1.54 -3.70
C GLN A 315 6.15 -2.65 -4.56
N ILE A 316 5.10 -2.34 -5.32
CA ILE A 316 4.39 -3.33 -6.16
C ILE A 316 5.02 -3.50 -7.55
N GLY A 317 5.99 -2.66 -7.91
CA GLY A 317 6.68 -2.76 -9.21
C GLY A 317 5.81 -2.29 -10.38
N ASP A 318 4.83 -1.41 -10.14
CA ASP A 318 4.05 -0.77 -11.19
C ASP A 318 4.86 0.38 -11.79
N HIS A 319 5.64 0.06 -12.82
CA HIS A 319 6.42 1.02 -13.62
C HIS A 319 5.69 1.28 -14.93
N GLY A 320 4.53 1.91 -14.85
CA GLY A 320 3.88 2.47 -16.04
C GLY A 320 4.85 3.39 -16.80
N SER A 321 4.75 3.38 -18.13
CA SER A 321 5.51 4.23 -19.04
C SER A 321 5.25 5.71 -18.72
N GLY A 322 6.05 6.30 -17.84
CA GLY A 322 5.84 7.67 -17.33
C GLY A 322 6.14 7.85 -15.85
N SER A 323 6.25 6.76 -15.07
CA SER A 323 6.77 6.83 -13.70
C SER A 323 8.25 7.20 -13.75
N SER A 324 8.54 8.49 -13.62
CA SER A 324 9.91 8.99 -13.52
C SER A 324 10.60 8.23 -12.39
N ARG A 325 11.69 7.54 -12.73
CA ARG A 325 12.58 6.80 -11.82
C ARG A 325 13.37 7.78 -10.96
N ILE A 326 12.69 8.69 -10.26
CA ILE A 326 13.33 9.65 -9.37
C ILE A 326 13.83 8.83 -8.19
N PRO A 327 15.16 8.64 -8.04
CA PRO A 327 15.70 7.95 -6.87
C PRO A 327 15.13 8.63 -5.63
N THR A 328 14.65 7.85 -4.66
CA THR A 328 14.33 8.49 -3.39
C THR A 328 15.66 8.85 -2.75
N GLU A 329 15.94 10.15 -2.64
CA GLU A 329 17.07 10.63 -1.84
C GLU A 329 16.75 10.28 -0.38
N ARG A 330 17.20 9.09 0.04
CA ARG A 330 17.01 8.55 1.38
C ARG A 330 18.35 8.15 1.95
N GLN A 331 18.54 8.49 3.22
CA GLN A 331 19.64 7.97 4.00
C GLN A 331 19.55 6.45 4.12
N TRP A 332 20.68 5.78 3.94
CA TRP A 332 20.79 4.33 4.09
C TRP A 332 20.38 3.89 5.49
N GLY A 333 19.68 2.76 5.61
CA GLY A 333 19.20 2.24 6.89
C GLY A 333 18.03 2.99 7.54
N SER A 334 17.56 4.10 6.94
CA SER A 334 16.53 4.96 7.55
C SER A 334 15.20 4.26 7.82
N VAL A 335 14.82 3.25 7.02
CA VAL A 335 13.60 2.46 7.22
C VAL A 335 13.76 1.52 8.41
N ARG A 336 14.91 0.83 8.51
CA ARG A 336 15.27 -0.02 9.66
C ARG A 336 15.27 0.78 10.95
N GLU A 337 15.90 1.95 10.97
CA GLU A 337 15.92 2.82 12.14
C GLU A 337 14.52 3.31 12.52
N SER A 338 13.71 3.71 11.53
CA SER A 338 12.34 4.16 11.77
C SER A 338 11.47 3.04 12.35
N TYR A 339 11.67 1.81 11.88
CA TYR A 339 10.99 0.64 12.42
C TYR A 339 11.39 0.40 13.89
N GLY A 340 12.69 0.38 14.20
CA GLY A 340 13.20 0.13 15.56
C GLY A 340 12.81 1.22 16.57
N ARG A 341 12.78 2.51 16.18
CA ARG A 341 12.28 3.59 17.05
C ARG A 341 10.84 3.39 17.49
N GLY A 342 10.03 2.76 16.65
CA GLY A 342 8.66 2.42 17.01
C GLY A 342 8.57 1.44 18.18
N GLU A 343 9.48 0.48 18.30
CA GLU A 343 9.48 -0.54 19.36
C GLU A 343 9.73 0.11 20.73
N GLN A 344 10.67 1.04 20.80
CA GLN A 344 10.98 1.79 22.02
C GLN A 344 9.79 2.62 22.52
N LEU A 345 8.97 3.19 21.62
CA LEU A 345 7.81 3.98 22.01
C LEU A 345 6.66 3.12 22.57
N GLU A 346 6.46 1.92 22.03
CA GLU A 346 5.44 0.97 22.53
C GLU A 346 5.82 0.40 23.90
N GLU A 347 7.09 0.06 24.12
CA GLU A 347 7.59 -0.42 25.43
C GLU A 347 7.48 0.67 26.51
N VAL A 348 7.77 1.93 26.18
CA VAL A 348 7.61 3.06 27.13
C VAL A 348 6.14 3.29 27.49
N ILE A 349 5.21 3.17 26.54
CA ILE A 349 3.78 3.32 26.81
C ILE A 349 3.25 2.16 27.65
N GLN A 350 3.69 0.92 27.41
CA GLN A 350 3.29 -0.25 28.20
C GLN A 350 3.89 -0.28 29.62
N GLY A 351 5.03 0.39 29.85
CA GLY A 351 5.62 0.54 31.19
C GLY A 351 5.04 1.68 32.03
N LEU A 352 4.16 2.51 31.46
CA LEU A 352 3.54 3.67 32.12
C LEU A 352 2.05 3.45 32.46
N LEU A 353 1.46 2.33 32.03
CA LEU A 353 0.12 1.85 32.40
C LEU A 353 0.25 0.72 33.42
#